data_AF-I2CRQ0-F1
#
_entry.id   AF-I2CRQ0-F1
#
_cell.length_a   1.000
_cell.length_b   1.000
_cell.length_c   1.000
_cell.angle_alpha   90.00
_cell.angle_beta   90.00
_cell.angle_gamma   90.00
#
_symmetry.space_group_name_H-M   'P 1'
#
loop_
_entity.id
_entity.type
_entity.pdbx_description
1 polymer ?
#
loop_
_entity_poly.entity_id
_entity_poly.type
_entity_poly.pdbx_seq_one_letter_code
_entity_poly.pdbx_strand_id
1 'polypeptide(L)'
;MELTGTSKEAQGRQAMLLRKLEAEKRKRGLVVPTKPSEVIDMLRDHGQPITLFGEAAADRRERLRENLVMREVDGYLASSAAVAPPVAGAGAKGGEGLLGAAPPSALAIASVDLPSKREEGPEGG
;
A
#
# COMPACT_ATOMS: atom_id res chain seq x y z
N MET A 1 34.67 -21.30 11.96
CA MET A 1 34.04 -19.97 11.76
C MET A 1 32.87 -20.13 10.78
N GLU A 2 31.74 -20.69 11.22
CA GLU A 2 30.56 -20.96 10.37
C GLU A 2 29.30 -20.19 10.80
N LEU A 3 29.45 -19.24 11.72
CA LEU A 3 28.35 -18.54 12.39
C LEU A 3 27.74 -17.39 11.56
N THR A 4 28.42 -16.95 10.49
CA THR A 4 27.98 -15.78 9.71
C THR A 4 26.98 -16.13 8.60
N GLY A 5 27.05 -17.34 8.03
CA GLY A 5 26.15 -17.80 6.97
C GLY A 5 24.71 -18.01 7.48
N THR A 6 24.55 -18.72 8.59
CA THR A 6 23.26 -18.95 9.24
C THR A 6 22.63 -17.65 9.76
N SER A 7 23.46 -16.73 10.26
CA SER A 7 23.01 -15.40 10.71
C SER A 7 22.48 -14.54 9.56
N LYS A 8 23.16 -14.56 8.40
CA LYS A 8 22.74 -13.79 7.21
C LYS A 8 21.44 -14.33 6.61
N GLU A 9 21.26 -15.65 6.58
CA GLU A 9 19.98 -16.26 6.18
C GLU A 9 18.85 -15.94 7.15
N ALA A 10 19.11 -15.99 8.46
CA ALA A 10 18.13 -15.62 9.49
C ALA A 10 17.70 -14.16 9.35
N GLN A 11 18.65 -13.25 9.11
CA GLN A 11 18.38 -11.84 8.85
C GLN A 11 17.53 -11.63 7.58
N GLY A 12 17.83 -12.35 6.49
CA GLY A 12 17.04 -12.28 5.25
C GLY A 12 15.59 -12.75 5.44
N ARG A 13 15.39 -13.84 6.19
CA ARG A 13 14.04 -14.33 6.52
C ARG A 13 13.28 -13.34 7.40
N GLN A 14 13.97 -12.76 8.39
CA GLN A 14 13.39 -11.73 9.27
C GLN A 14 12.98 -10.48 8.47
N ALA A 15 13.84 -9.99 7.57
CA ALA A 15 13.54 -8.84 6.72
C ALA A 15 12.32 -9.09 5.82
N MET A 16 12.21 -10.29 5.23
CA MET A 16 11.02 -10.66 4.44
C MET A 16 9.75 -10.70 5.29
N LEU A 17 9.82 -11.21 6.52
CA LEU A 17 8.67 -11.24 7.43
C LEU A 17 8.20 -9.84 7.80
N LEU A 18 9.14 -8.95 8.16
CA LEU A 18 8.83 -7.56 8.47
C LEU A 18 8.14 -6.86 7.29
N ARG A 19 8.67 -7.04 6.07
CA ARG A 19 8.07 -6.47 4.86
C ARG A 19 6.65 -6.97 4.61
N LYS A 20 6.37 -8.25 4.82
CA LYS A 20 5.02 -8.82 4.70
C LYS A 20 4.07 -8.22 5.73
N LEU A 21 4.52 -8.08 6.98
CA LEU A 21 3.71 -7.49 8.05
C LEU A 21 3.39 -6.02 7.79
N GLU A 22 4.35 -5.26 7.27
CA GLU A 22 4.11 -3.87 6.89
C GLU A 22 3.14 -3.73 5.73
N ALA A 23 3.26 -4.58 4.69
CA ALA A 23 2.31 -4.61 3.58
C ALA A 23 0.88 -4.91 4.07
N GLU A 24 0.72 -5.90 4.95
CA GLU A 24 -0.58 -6.24 5.55
C GLU A 24 -1.15 -5.12 6.42
N LYS A 25 -0.29 -4.41 7.17
CA LYS A 25 -0.71 -3.23 7.95
C LYS A 25 -1.21 -2.10 7.04
N ARG A 26 -0.49 -1.80 5.96
CA ARG A 26 -0.90 -0.79 4.97
C ARG A 26 -2.21 -1.18 4.30
N LYS A 27 -2.36 -2.45 3.90
CA LYS A 27 -3.60 -2.98 3.33
C LYS A 27 -4.80 -2.67 4.22
N ARG A 28 -4.74 -3.01 5.51
CA ARG A 28 -5.85 -2.76 6.45
C ARG A 28 -6.20 -1.28 6.62
N GLY A 29 -5.22 -0.40 6.52
CA GLY A 29 -5.44 1.06 6.62
C GLY A 29 -5.87 1.72 5.30
N LEU A 30 -5.70 1.04 4.16
CA LEU A 30 -6.00 1.62 2.86
C LEU A 30 -7.51 1.65 2.60
N VAL A 31 -8.04 2.87 2.56
CA VAL A 31 -9.43 3.13 2.22
C VAL A 31 -9.59 2.99 0.71
N VAL A 32 -10.42 2.03 0.31
CA VAL A 32 -10.78 1.77 -1.09
C VAL A 32 -12.23 2.21 -1.31
N PRO A 33 -12.57 2.71 -2.52
CA PRO A 33 -13.94 3.04 -2.87
C PRO A 33 -14.92 1.90 -2.58
N THR A 34 -16.12 2.27 -2.13
CA THR A 34 -17.24 1.35 -1.93
C THR A 34 -18.12 1.23 -3.16
N LYS A 35 -18.13 2.24 -4.04
CA LYS A 35 -18.94 2.24 -5.25
C LYS A 35 -18.31 1.37 -6.34
N PRO A 36 -19.06 0.45 -6.98
CA PRO A 36 -18.51 -0.42 -8.02
C PRO A 36 -17.97 0.34 -9.23
N SER A 37 -18.56 1.47 -9.62
CA SER A 37 -18.11 2.30 -10.75
C SER A 37 -16.69 2.84 -10.53
N GLU A 38 -16.46 3.44 -9.36
CA GLU A 38 -15.15 4.00 -8.98
C GLU A 38 -14.07 2.92 -8.93
N VAL A 39 -14.41 1.71 -8.47
CA VAL A 39 -13.49 0.56 -8.47
C VAL A 39 -13.13 0.14 -9.89
N ILE A 40 -14.09 0.13 -10.81
CA ILE A 40 -13.88 -0.22 -12.22
C ILE A 40 -12.98 0.80 -12.90
N ASP A 41 -13.23 2.09 -12.65
CA ASP A 41 -12.44 3.18 -13.24
C ASP A 41 -10.99 3.12 -12.74
N MET A 42 -10.78 2.95 -11.43
CA MET A 42 -9.42 2.79 -10.88
C MET A 42 -8.70 1.55 -11.43
N LEU A 43 -9.40 0.41 -11.56
CA LEU A 43 -8.80 -0.79 -12.16
C LEU A 43 -8.39 -0.54 -13.62
N ARG A 44 -9.23 0.17 -14.39
CA ARG A 44 -8.94 0.53 -15.78
C ARG A 44 -7.76 1.50 -15.89
N ASP A 45 -7.72 2.53 -15.06
CA ASP A 45 -6.62 3.52 -15.02
C ASP A 45 -5.29 2.86 -14.64
N HIS A 46 -5.34 1.79 -13.87
CA HIS A 46 -4.17 1.01 -13.49
C HIS A 46 -3.84 -0.15 -14.45
N GLY A 47 -4.57 -0.28 -15.57
CA GLY A 47 -4.34 -1.32 -16.58
C GLY A 47 -4.63 -2.74 -16.07
N GLN A 48 -5.43 -2.88 -15.01
CA GLN A 48 -5.80 -4.15 -14.42
C GLN A 48 -7.09 -4.69 -15.06
N PRO A 49 -7.26 -6.03 -15.12
CA PRO A 49 -8.54 -6.63 -15.50
C PRO A 49 -9.69 -6.10 -14.63
N ILE A 50 -10.81 -5.75 -15.25
CA ILE A 50 -11.94 -5.13 -14.55
C ILE A 50 -12.68 -6.17 -13.69
N THR A 51 -13.04 -7.30 -14.28
CA THR A 51 -13.75 -8.40 -13.61
C THR A 51 -13.15 -9.74 -14.00
N LEU A 52 -12.86 -10.56 -13.00
CA LEU A 52 -12.50 -11.97 -13.20
C LEU A 52 -13.74 -12.86 -13.12
N PHE A 53 -13.64 -14.07 -13.66
CA PHE A 53 -14.71 -15.05 -13.58
C PHE A 53 -14.97 -15.45 -12.12
N GLY A 54 -16.23 -15.43 -11.68
CA GLY A 54 -16.63 -15.78 -10.32
C GLY A 54 -16.31 -14.72 -9.25
N GLU A 55 -15.87 -13.52 -9.65
CA GLU A 55 -15.51 -12.45 -8.72
C GLU A 55 -16.71 -11.66 -8.23
N ALA A 56 -16.91 -11.60 -6.90
CA ALA A 56 -17.91 -10.73 -6.29
C ALA A 56 -17.41 -9.28 -6.15
N ALA A 57 -18.31 -8.33 -5.87
CA ALA A 57 -17.94 -6.92 -5.67
C ALA A 57 -16.97 -6.71 -4.50
N ALA A 58 -17.05 -7.56 -3.45
CA ALA A 58 -16.13 -7.53 -2.33
C ALA A 58 -14.71 -7.96 -2.74
N ASP A 59 -14.60 -9.07 -3.47
CA ASP A 59 -13.33 -9.61 -3.95
C ASP A 59 -12.63 -8.63 -4.91
N ARG A 60 -13.41 -7.97 -5.78
CA ARG A 60 -12.88 -6.92 -6.67
C ARG A 60 -12.27 -5.75 -5.91
N ARG A 61 -12.92 -5.33 -4.83
CA ARG A 61 -12.41 -4.27 -3.94
C ARG A 61 -11.15 -4.71 -3.20
N GLU A 62 -11.10 -5.95 -2.72
CA GLU A 62 -9.91 -6.51 -2.09
C GLU A 62 -8.74 -6.56 -3.08
N ARG A 63 -8.98 -7.02 -4.31
CA ARG A 63 -7.98 -7.04 -5.37
C ARG A 63 -7.47 -5.65 -5.70
N LEU A 64 -8.36 -4.65 -5.82
CA LEU A 64 -7.93 -3.27 -6.04
C LEU A 64 -7.03 -2.80 -4.90
N ARG A 65 -7.39 -3.07 -3.65
CA ARG A 65 -6.59 -2.73 -2.48
C ARG A 65 -5.21 -3.37 -2.51
N GLU A 66 -5.13 -4.66 -2.83
CA GLU A 66 -3.85 -5.38 -2.95
C GLU A 66 -2.96 -4.79 -4.05
N ASN A 67 -3.53 -4.44 -5.20
CA ASN A 67 -2.78 -3.80 -6.29
C ASN A 67 -2.22 -2.45 -5.88
N LEU A 68 -2.99 -1.63 -5.16
CA LEU A 68 -2.53 -0.32 -4.68
C LEU A 68 -1.38 -0.46 -3.68
N VAL A 69 -1.50 -1.38 -2.71
CA VAL A 69 -0.42 -1.65 -1.73
C VAL A 69 0.82 -2.20 -2.41
N MET A 70 0.67 -3.14 -3.35
CA MET A 70 1.81 -3.73 -4.04
C MET A 70 2.60 -2.67 -4.79
N ARG A 71 1.91 -1.76 -5.49
CA ARG A 71 2.57 -0.63 -6.18
C ARG A 71 3.24 0.35 -5.24
N GLU A 72 2.63 0.64 -4.09
CA GLU A 72 3.24 1.50 -3.08
C GLU A 72 4.50 0.84 -2.49
N VAL A 73 4.46 -0.47 -2.22
CA VAL A 73 5.61 -1.23 -1.73
C VAL A 73 6.71 -1.34 -2.78
N ASP A 74 6.37 -1.54 -4.05
CA ASP A 74 7.34 -1.61 -5.15
C ASP A 74 7.96 -0.22 -5.42
N GLY A 75 7.16 0.84 -5.36
CA GLY A 75 7.65 2.22 -5.38
C GLY A 75 8.55 2.52 -4.18
N TYR A 76 8.18 2.05 -2.99
CA TYR A 76 9.00 2.16 -1.79
C TYR A 76 10.33 1.43 -1.96
N LEU A 77 10.33 0.19 -2.48
CA LEU A 77 11.55 -0.54 -2.77
C LEU A 77 12.43 0.15 -3.79
N ALA A 78 11.85 0.66 -4.87
CA ALA A 78 12.59 1.42 -5.88
C ALA A 78 13.22 2.68 -5.26
N SER A 79 12.50 3.37 -4.37
CA SER A 79 13.01 4.53 -3.66
C SER A 79 14.04 4.18 -2.57
N SER A 80 13.88 3.05 -1.86
CA SER A 80 14.79 2.59 -0.81
C SER A 80 16.05 1.94 -1.38
N ALA A 81 16.03 1.48 -2.63
CA ALA A 81 17.26 1.11 -3.34
C ALA A 81 18.14 2.34 -3.62
N ALA A 82 17.53 3.53 -3.79
CA ALA A 82 18.24 4.81 -3.87
C ALA A 82 18.66 5.34 -2.48
N VAL A 83 17.87 5.06 -1.44
CA VAL A 83 18.21 5.33 -0.03
C VAL A 83 18.60 4.02 0.64
N ALA A 84 19.81 3.53 0.36
CA ALA A 84 20.32 2.33 1.01
C ALA A 84 20.13 2.43 2.54
N PRO A 85 19.46 1.46 3.19
CA PRO A 85 19.47 1.42 4.65
C PRO A 85 20.92 1.23 5.11
N PRO A 86 21.41 1.96 6.13
CA PRO A 86 22.72 1.71 6.69
C PRO A 86 22.69 0.36 7.41
N VAL A 87 22.91 -0.71 6.66
CA VAL A 87 23.16 -2.06 7.19
C VAL A 87 24.64 -2.38 7.03
N ALA A 88 25.48 -1.59 7.69
CA ALA A 88 26.86 -1.93 7.98
C ALA A 88 27.09 -1.60 9.46
N GLY A 89 27.30 -2.64 10.26
CA GLY A 89 27.14 -2.60 11.71
C GLY A 89 28.28 -1.94 12.48
N ALA A 90 28.04 -1.73 13.78
CA ALA A 90 29.04 -1.69 14.84
C ALA A 90 28.29 -1.45 16.16
N GLY A 91 28.67 -2.16 17.23
CA GLY A 91 28.19 -1.81 18.56
C GLY A 91 28.64 -0.39 18.92
N ALA A 92 27.71 0.42 19.41
CA ALA A 92 28.04 1.65 20.13
C ALA A 92 26.93 1.94 21.14
N LYS A 93 27.33 2.00 22.41
CA LYS A 93 26.53 2.58 23.48
C LYS A 93 26.43 4.08 23.28
N GLY A 94 25.24 4.63 23.54
CA GLY A 94 25.02 6.05 23.82
C GLY A 94 24.40 6.83 22.66
N GLY A 95 23.42 7.69 22.99
CA GLY A 95 22.96 8.75 22.08
C GLY A 95 21.50 8.65 21.63
N GLU A 96 20.58 8.92 22.56
CA GLU A 96 19.46 9.88 22.39
C GLU A 96 19.07 10.30 20.96
N GLY A 97 17.81 9.97 20.60
CA GLY A 97 16.99 10.75 19.66
C GLY A 97 17.22 10.49 18.18
N LEU A 98 16.48 9.55 17.60
CA LEU A 98 16.02 9.67 16.21
C LEU A 98 14.64 9.03 16.09
N LEU A 99 13.63 9.91 16.01
CA LEU A 99 12.30 9.59 15.56
C LEU A 99 12.43 8.80 14.24
N GLY A 100 11.98 7.54 14.27
CA GLY A 100 11.90 6.72 13.07
C GLY A 100 11.15 7.50 12.00
N ALA A 101 11.81 7.73 10.88
CA ALA A 101 11.21 8.34 9.71
C ALA A 101 10.00 7.50 9.31
N ALA A 102 8.81 7.99 9.63
CA ALA A 102 7.58 7.50 9.03
C ALA A 102 7.75 7.66 7.52
N PRO A 103 7.42 6.64 6.70
CA PRO A 103 7.34 6.84 5.26
C PRO A 103 6.36 8.00 5.03
N PRO A 104 6.59 8.87 4.02
CA PRO A 104 5.66 9.95 3.74
C PRO A 104 4.29 9.34 3.42
N SER A 105 3.37 9.40 4.38
CA SER A 105 1.93 9.29 4.14
C SER A 105 1.54 10.50 3.29
N ALA A 106 1.84 10.43 2.00
CA ALA A 106 1.58 11.48 1.04
C ALA A 106 1.06 10.86 -0.26
N LEU A 107 -0.05 10.14 -0.14
CA LEU A 107 -1.09 10.21 -1.16
C LEU A 107 -2.44 10.04 -0.46
N ALA A 108 -2.94 11.16 0.08
CA ALA A 108 -4.36 11.29 0.33
C ALA A 108 -5.05 11.12 -1.02
N ILE A 109 -5.56 9.92 -1.31
CA ILE A 109 -6.57 9.74 -2.35
C ILE A 109 -7.75 10.57 -1.86
N ALA A 110 -7.93 11.73 -2.50
CA ALA A 110 -8.87 12.75 -2.11
C ALA A 110 -10.24 12.12 -1.83
N SER A 111 -10.80 12.37 -0.65
CA SER A 111 -12.25 12.34 -0.49
C SER A 111 -12.80 13.37 -1.49
N VAL A 112 -13.25 12.89 -2.64
CA VAL A 112 -14.08 13.67 -3.53
C VAL A 112 -15.45 13.71 -2.87
N ASP A 113 -15.61 14.68 -1.98
CA ASP A 113 -16.90 15.22 -1.60
C ASP A 113 -17.43 15.96 -2.83
N LEU A 114 -18.49 15.42 -3.45
CA LEU A 114 -19.20 16.10 -4.54
C LEU A 114 -20.65 16.30 -4.11
N PRO A 115 -21.19 17.53 -4.22
CA PRO A 115 -22.29 17.97 -3.39
C PRO A 115 -23.64 17.37 -3.79
N SER A 116 -24.42 17.12 -2.75
CA SER A 116 -25.85 16.86 -2.77
C SER A 116 -26.61 18.01 -3.44
N LYS A 117 -27.20 17.76 -4.61
CA LYS A 117 -28.33 18.53 -5.15
C LYS A 117 -29.36 17.55 -5.72
N ARG A 118 -30.23 17.08 -4.84
CA ARG A 118 -31.62 16.79 -5.20
C ARG A 118 -32.35 18.13 -5.30
N GLU A 119 -33.11 18.30 -6.37
CA GLU A 119 -34.50 18.80 -6.40
C GLU A 119 -34.95 18.69 -7.88
N GLU A 120 -35.67 17.61 -8.20
CA GLU A 120 -37.13 17.56 -8.40
C GLU A 120 -37.56 18.21 -9.73
N GLY A 121 -38.21 17.41 -10.61
CA GLY A 121 -38.84 17.87 -11.86
C GLY A 121 -40.14 18.65 -11.60
N PRO A 122 -41.21 18.54 -12.42
CA PRO A 122 -41.32 17.94 -13.75
C PRO A 122 -42.21 18.75 -14.75
N GLU A 123 -42.39 18.17 -15.96
CA GLU A 123 -43.53 18.30 -16.90
C GLU A 123 -43.79 19.56 -17.76
N GLY A 124 -44.10 19.30 -19.03
CA GLY A 124 -45.27 19.89 -19.70
C GLY A 124 -45.00 20.97 -20.75
N GLY A 125 -45.26 20.64 -22.02
CA GLY A 125 -45.33 21.58 -23.14
C GLY A 125 -45.38 20.87 -24.49
#